data_AF-A0AAW0YN10-F1
#
_entry.id   AF-A0AAW0YN10-F1
#
_cell.length_a   1.000
_cell.length_b   1.000
_cell.length_c   1.000
_cell.angle_alpha   90.00
_cell.angle_beta   90.00
_cell.angle_gamma   90.00
#
_symmetry.space_group_name_H-M   'P 1'
#
loop_
_entity.id
_entity.type
_entity.pdbx_description
1 polymer ?
#
loop_
_entity_poly.entity_id
_entity_poly.type
_entity_poly.pdbx_seq_one_letter_code
_entity_poly.pdbx_strand_id
1 'polypeptide(L)'
;AVSAASSSCPQPCLEILQPVCGTDNKTYSNLCELRNAICQNRRLRKLHDGDCKSRRECPIACTANYDPVCGTDGKTYGNACSLGIVACQNPHLNLRVAKDGEC
;
A
#
# COMPACT_ATOMS: atom_id res chain seq x y z
N ALA A 1 -16.94 -1.54 -34.88
CA ALA A 1 -15.50 -1.27 -34.74
C ALA A 1 -15.28 -0.55 -33.42
N VAL A 2 -14.60 -1.16 -32.46
CA VAL A 2 -14.31 -0.52 -31.17
C VAL A 2 -13.01 0.25 -31.35
N SER A 3 -13.13 1.55 -31.61
CA SER A 3 -12.00 2.47 -31.76
C SER A 3 -11.26 2.58 -30.43
N ALA A 4 -10.16 1.84 -30.29
CA ALA A 4 -9.18 2.08 -29.24
C ALA A 4 -8.56 3.46 -29.49
N ALA A 5 -8.97 4.45 -28.69
CA ALA A 5 -8.43 5.79 -28.75
C ALA A 5 -6.90 5.75 -28.69
N SER A 6 -6.29 6.29 -29.73
CA SER A 6 -4.85 6.43 -29.93
C SER A 6 -4.23 7.06 -28.68
N SER A 7 -3.42 6.28 -27.97
CA SER A 7 -2.70 6.70 -26.76
C SER A 7 -1.49 7.54 -27.16
N SER A 8 -1.73 8.77 -27.60
CA SER A 8 -0.67 9.76 -27.83
C SER A 8 -0.22 10.33 -26.50
N CYS A 9 1.01 10.10 -26.11
CA CYS A 9 1.60 10.68 -24.91
C CYS A 9 2.59 11.79 -25.27
N PRO A 10 2.73 12.84 -24.44
CA PRO A 10 1.98 13.12 -23.20
C PRO A 10 0.54 13.64 -23.47
N GLN A 11 -0.36 13.42 -22.51
CA GLN A 11 -1.74 13.93 -22.52
C GLN A 11 -1.88 15.06 -21.50
N PRO A 12 -2.78 16.04 -21.71
CA PRO A 12 -3.12 17.03 -20.68
C PRO A 12 -3.76 16.34 -19.46
N CYS A 13 -3.33 16.72 -18.27
CA CYS A 13 -3.84 16.20 -17.01
C CYS A 13 -4.48 17.32 -16.19
N LEU A 14 -5.53 16.97 -15.43
CA LEU A 14 -6.14 17.87 -14.45
C LEU A 14 -5.28 17.91 -13.18
N GLU A 15 -5.28 19.04 -12.48
CA GLU A 15 -4.63 19.21 -11.18
C GLU A 15 -5.47 18.61 -10.04
N ILE A 16 -5.73 17.30 -10.12
CA ILE A 16 -6.42 16.53 -9.09
C ILE A 16 -5.37 15.84 -8.22
N LEU A 17 -5.47 15.99 -6.90
CA LEU A 17 -4.58 15.33 -5.92
C LEU A 17 -5.17 13.99 -5.48
N GLN A 18 -4.88 12.95 -6.26
CA GLN A 18 -5.22 11.56 -5.97
C GLN A 18 -3.97 10.71 -6.18
N PRO A 19 -3.00 10.76 -5.24
CA PRO A 19 -1.65 10.29 -5.49
C PRO A 19 -1.60 8.79 -5.77
N VAL A 20 -0.64 8.38 -6.57
CA VAL A 20 -0.32 6.98 -6.84
C VAL A 20 1.20 6.78 -6.76
N CYS A 21 1.62 5.60 -6.30
CA CYS A 21 3.03 5.23 -6.25
C CYS A 21 3.41 4.45 -7.51
N GLY A 22 4.51 4.83 -8.16
CA GLY A 22 5.11 4.09 -9.27
C GLY A 22 6.05 2.97 -8.80
N THR A 23 6.32 2.00 -9.67
CA THR A 23 7.33 0.94 -9.41
C THR A 23 8.76 1.47 -9.32
N ASP A 24 8.99 2.73 -9.71
CA ASP A 24 10.22 3.50 -9.51
C ASP A 24 10.28 4.19 -8.13
N ASN A 25 9.31 3.90 -7.25
CA ASN A 25 9.18 4.45 -5.90
C ASN A 25 8.98 5.98 -5.90
N LYS A 26 8.44 6.53 -6.98
CA LYS A 26 8.04 7.94 -7.11
C LYS A 26 6.53 8.11 -6.93
N THR A 27 6.13 9.10 -6.14
CA THR A 27 4.72 9.52 -6.04
C THR A 27 4.36 10.41 -7.22
N TYR A 28 3.26 10.09 -7.88
CA TYR A 28 2.65 10.90 -8.92
C TYR A 28 1.36 11.52 -8.38
N SER A 29 1.10 12.79 -8.69
CA SER A 29 -0.06 13.53 -8.15
C SER A 29 -1.40 12.89 -8.49
N ASN A 30 -1.46 12.20 -9.63
CA ASN A 30 -2.60 11.37 -10.03
C ASN A 30 -2.20 10.32 -11.09
N LEU A 31 -3.16 9.48 -11.45
CA LEU A 31 -2.98 8.40 -12.43
C LEU A 31 -2.67 8.90 -13.84
N CYS A 32 -3.12 10.11 -14.23
CA CYS A 32 -2.82 10.69 -15.54
C CYS A 32 -1.31 11.01 -15.64
N GLU A 33 -0.76 11.66 -14.62
CA GLU A 33 0.68 11.94 -14.52
C GLU A 33 1.54 10.68 -14.56
N LEU A 34 1.11 9.62 -13.86
CA LEU A 34 1.78 8.33 -13.93
C LEU A 34 1.73 7.75 -15.35
N ARG A 35 0.61 7.83 -16.07
CA ARG A 35 0.50 7.34 -17.45
C ARG A 35 1.42 8.10 -18.41
N ASN A 36 1.52 9.41 -18.26
CA ASN A 36 2.48 10.22 -19.03
C ASN A 36 3.92 9.77 -18.77
N ALA A 37 4.29 9.48 -17.52
CA ALA A 37 5.60 8.95 -17.18
C ALA A 37 5.83 7.52 -17.72
N ILE A 38 4.82 6.65 -17.71
CA ILE A 38 4.88 5.31 -18.31
C ILE A 38 5.15 5.39 -19.82
N CYS A 39 4.68 6.44 -20.48
CA CYS A 39 4.96 6.66 -21.89
C CYS A 39 6.43 6.98 -22.18
N GLN A 40 7.12 7.63 -21.24
CA GLN A 40 8.57 7.89 -21.33
C GLN A 40 9.39 6.68 -20.84
N ASN A 41 8.89 5.96 -19.84
CA ASN A 41 9.52 4.76 -19.29
C ASN A 41 8.55 3.57 -19.32
N ARG A 42 8.61 2.76 -20.39
CA ARG A 42 7.70 1.62 -20.58
C ARG A 42 7.80 0.53 -19.50
N ARG A 43 8.88 0.50 -18.71
CA ARG A 43 9.05 -0.43 -17.57
C ARG A 43 8.32 0.04 -16.30
N LEU A 44 7.99 1.32 -16.21
CA LEU A 44 7.22 1.86 -15.10
C LEU A 44 5.79 1.27 -15.09
N ARG A 45 5.30 0.95 -13.90
CA ARG A 45 3.92 0.55 -13.64
C ARG A 45 3.42 1.24 -12.37
N LYS A 46 2.11 1.22 -12.15
CA LYS A 46 1.54 1.59 -10.84
C LYS A 46 1.91 0.51 -9.83
N LEU A 47 2.53 0.90 -8.72
CA LEU A 47 2.81 0.02 -7.59
C LEU A 47 1.57 -0.09 -6.68
N HIS A 48 1.01 1.04 -6.23
CA HIS A 48 -0.23 1.10 -5.44
C HIS A 48 -0.85 2.51 -5.52
N ASP A 49 -2.09 2.65 -5.02
CA ASP A 49 -2.74 3.93 -4.80
C ASP A 49 -2.26 4.59 -3.50
N GLY A 50 -2.28 5.92 -3.43
CA GLY A 50 -1.62 6.69 -2.37
C GLY A 50 -0.18 7.05 -2.73
N ASP A 51 0.45 7.88 -1.90
CA ASP A 51 1.85 8.22 -2.08
C ASP A 51 2.77 7.06 -1.69
N CYS A 52 4.00 7.02 -2.22
CA CYS A 52 4.93 5.92 -1.91
C CYS A 52 5.33 5.82 -0.44
N LYS A 53 5.04 6.85 0.39
CA LYS A 53 5.26 6.81 1.84
C LYS A 53 4.06 6.19 2.55
N SER A 54 2.84 6.21 2.00
CA SER A 54 1.67 5.56 2.59
C SER A 54 1.85 4.05 2.75
N ARG A 55 2.65 3.38 1.91
CA ARG A 55 3.01 1.96 2.12
C ARG A 55 3.90 1.75 3.36
N ARG A 56 4.51 2.83 3.88
CA ARG A 56 5.24 2.85 5.15
C ARG A 56 4.38 3.35 6.32
N GLU A 57 3.15 3.79 6.09
CA GLU A 57 2.26 4.27 7.16
C GLU A 57 1.55 3.08 7.78
N CYS A 58 2.32 2.27 8.50
CA CYS A 58 1.74 1.34 9.45
C CYS A 58 1.02 2.12 10.55
N PRO A 59 -0.13 1.62 11.06
CA PRO A 59 -0.74 2.22 12.24
C PRO A 59 0.32 2.32 13.34
N ILE A 60 0.42 3.48 13.98
CA ILE A 60 1.40 3.73 15.06
C ILE A 60 0.82 3.48 16.44
N ALA A 61 -0.51 3.35 16.53
CA ALA A 61 -1.22 3.20 17.78
C ALA A 61 -2.46 2.32 17.61
N CYS A 62 -2.82 1.66 18.71
CA CYS A 62 -4.02 0.87 18.87
C CYS A 62 -4.74 1.32 20.13
N THR A 63 -6.03 0.99 20.23
CA THR A 63 -6.72 1.01 21.51
C THR A 63 -6.04 0.04 22.48
N ALA A 64 -6.00 0.39 23.76
CA ALA A 64 -5.39 -0.42 24.82
C ALA A 64 -6.35 -1.47 25.39
N ASN A 65 -7.34 -1.92 24.61
CA ASN A 65 -8.24 -3.00 25.00
C ASN A 65 -7.48 -4.33 25.00
N TYR A 66 -7.65 -5.11 26.07
CA TYR A 66 -7.09 -6.45 26.19
C TYR A 66 -8.06 -7.46 25.57
N ASP A 67 -7.71 -7.97 24.40
CA ASP A 67 -8.45 -9.00 23.64
C ASP A 67 -7.42 -9.88 22.91
N PRO A 68 -6.73 -10.76 23.65
CA PRO A 68 -5.46 -11.32 23.20
C PRO A 68 -5.60 -12.25 22.00
N VAL A 69 -4.55 -12.29 21.18
CA VAL A 69 -4.43 -13.21 20.04
C VAL A 69 -3.06 -13.88 20.01
N CYS A 70 -3.02 -15.13 19.56
CA CYS A 70 -1.78 -15.86 19.34
C CYS A 70 -1.31 -15.63 17.91
N GLY A 71 -0.08 -15.15 17.73
CA GLY A 71 0.54 -14.96 16.43
C GLY A 71 1.04 -16.27 15.81
N THR A 72 1.19 -16.29 14.49
CA THR A 72 1.86 -17.39 13.76
C THR A 72 3.32 -17.58 14.16
N ASP A 73 3.92 -16.62 14.87
CA ASP A 73 5.25 -16.68 15.46
C ASP A 73 5.26 -17.26 16.89
N GLY A 74 4.10 -17.70 17.40
CA GLY A 74 3.96 -18.30 18.74
C GLY A 74 3.96 -17.29 19.88
N LYS A 75 3.77 -15.99 19.62
CA LYS A 75 3.69 -14.95 20.64
C LYS A 75 2.26 -14.47 20.87
N THR A 76 1.93 -14.17 22.12
CA THR A 76 0.67 -13.50 22.50
C THR A 76 0.79 -12.00 22.26
N TYR A 77 -0.21 -11.43 21.59
CA TYR A 77 -0.37 -10.00 21.38
C TYR A 77 -1.61 -9.52 22.14
N GLY A 78 -1.53 -8.34 22.79
CA GLY A 78 -2.60 -7.83 23.65
C GLY A 78 -3.93 -7.58 22.91
N ASN A 79 -3.86 -7.32 21.60
CA ASN A 79 -4.99 -7.38 20.69
C ASN A 79 -4.56 -7.54 19.23
N ALA A 80 -5.51 -7.88 18.34
CA ALA A 80 -5.27 -8.02 16.90
C ALA A 80 -4.66 -6.77 16.24
N CYS A 81 -4.98 -5.58 16.74
CA CYS A 81 -4.37 -4.34 16.24
C CYS A 81 -2.87 -4.30 16.53
N SER A 82 -2.43 -4.62 17.75
CA SER A 82 -1.01 -4.65 18.11
C SER A 82 -0.21 -5.65 17.26
N LEU A 83 -0.79 -6.82 16.96
CA LEU A 83 -0.21 -7.77 16.01
C LEU A 83 -0.12 -7.16 14.61
N GLY A 84 -1.19 -6.51 14.15
CA GLY A 84 -1.26 -5.85 12.84
C GLY A 84 -0.21 -4.77 12.65
N ILE A 85 0.13 -3.99 13.68
CA ILE A 85 1.22 -3.01 13.63
C ILE A 85 2.55 -3.72 13.36
N VAL A 86 2.86 -4.77 14.14
CA VAL A 86 4.12 -5.52 13.97
C VAL A 86 4.18 -6.19 12.60
N ALA A 87 3.08 -6.79 12.14
CA ALA A 87 2.99 -7.42 10.83
C ALA A 87 3.18 -6.41 9.69
N CYS A 88 2.58 -5.21 9.81
CA CYS A 88 2.76 -4.15 8.83
C CYS A 88 4.21 -3.64 8.79
N GLN A 89 4.81 -3.41 9.95
CA GLN A 89 6.18 -2.89 10.06
C GLN A 89 7.23 -3.91 9.61
N ASN A 90 6.88 -5.20 9.64
CA ASN A 90 7.78 -6.30 9.31
C ASN A 90 7.15 -7.27 8.28
N PRO A 91 6.93 -6.86 7.02
CA PRO A 91 6.25 -7.68 6.02
C PRO A 91 6.93 -9.03 5.75
N HIS A 92 8.24 -9.12 5.98
CA HIS A 92 9.02 -10.36 5.81
C HIS A 92 8.66 -11.46 6.82
N LEU A 93 8.06 -11.11 7.97
CA LEU A 93 7.67 -12.09 8.98
C LEU A 93 6.42 -12.88 8.59
N ASN A 94 5.62 -12.39 7.63
CA ASN A 94 4.31 -12.97 7.28
C ASN A 94 3.44 -13.24 8.53
N LEU A 95 3.54 -12.36 9.53
CA LEU A 95 2.88 -12.51 10.82
C LEU A 95 1.36 -12.34 10.66
N ARG A 96 0.61 -13.32 11.16
CA ARG A 96 -0.86 -13.35 11.15
C ARG A 96 -1.37 -13.83 12.51
N VAL A 97 -2.66 -13.63 12.78
CA VAL A 97 -3.34 -14.30 13.89
C VAL A 97 -3.40 -15.80 13.56
N ALA A 98 -2.92 -16.63 14.48
CA ALA A 98 -3.01 -18.09 14.43
C ALA A 98 -4.28 -18.59 15.12
N LYS A 99 -4.59 -18.06 16.31
CA LYS A 99 -5.84 -18.30 17.05
C LYS A 99 -6.21 -17.10 17.91
N ASP A 100 -7.48 -16.99 18.27
CA ASP A 100 -7.95 -16.09 19.33
C ASP A 100 -7.48 -16.59 20.70
N GLY A 101 -7.29 -15.67 21.64
CA GLY A 101 -6.71 -15.93 22.95
C GLY A 101 -5.19 -15.99 22.95
N GLU A 102 -4.62 -16.22 24.13
CA GLU A 102 -3.17 -16.36 24.30
C GLU A 102 -2.65 -17.62 23.62
N CYS A 103 -1.37 -17.62 23.23
CA CYS A 103 -0.66 -18.86 22.87
C CYS A 103 -0.60 -19.76 24.12
#